data_AF-A0A652LC51-F1
#
_entry.id   AF-A0A652LC51-F1
#
_cell.length_a   1.000
_cell.length_b   1.000
_cell.length_c   1.000
_cell.angle_alpha   90.00
_cell.angle_beta   90.00
_cell.angle_gamma   90.00
#
_symmetry.space_group_name_H-M   'P 1'
#
loop_
_entity.id
_entity.type
_entity.pdbx_description
1 polymer ?
#
loop_
_entity_poly.entity_id
_entity_poly.type
_entity_poly.pdbx_seq_one_letter_code
_entity_poly.pdbx_strand_id
1 'polypeptide(L)'
;VIPPAYKGRNGVGNQAYGTVLADGFLAALWRLDETDPDTSVLTVQALGELGPALREEITQEAVDLQTVMSGAPTHDVRFATFVDFGD
;
A
#
# COMPACT_ATOMS: atom_id res chain seq x y z
N VAL A 1 7.87 2.54 12.30
CA VAL A 1 7.28 3.28 13.46
C VAL A 1 5.96 3.90 13.05
N ILE A 2 4.95 3.94 13.94
CA ILE A 2 3.65 4.55 13.62
C ILE A 2 3.62 5.97 14.20
N PRO A 3 3.53 7.02 13.36
CA PRO A 3 3.34 8.39 13.84
C PRO A 3 2.06 8.51 14.69
N PRO A 4 2.02 9.37 15.72
CA PRO A 4 0.84 9.55 16.57
C PRO A 4 -0.46 9.87 15.79
N ALA A 5 -0.36 10.62 14.68
CA ALA A 5 -1.49 10.96 13.82
C ALA A 5 -2.14 9.74 13.15
N TYR A 6 -1.38 8.65 12.96
CA TYR A 6 -1.85 7.42 12.31
C TYR A 6 -1.99 6.25 13.29
N LYS A 7 -2.02 6.54 14.60
CA LYS A 7 -2.19 5.52 15.62
C LYS A 7 -3.49 4.76 15.38
N GLY A 8 -3.40 3.43 15.31
CA GLY A 8 -4.54 2.55 15.07
C GLY A 8 -4.97 2.45 13.60
N ARG A 9 -4.29 3.12 12.66
CA ARG A 9 -4.63 3.06 11.22
C ARG A 9 -3.95 1.92 10.46
N ASN A 10 -3.13 1.11 11.12
CA ASN A 10 -2.37 0.02 10.51
C ASN A 10 -3.05 -1.36 10.61
N GLY A 11 -4.29 -1.43 11.09
CA GLY A 11 -5.03 -2.67 11.25
C GLY A 11 -6.32 -2.51 12.02
N VAL A 12 -7.11 -3.59 12.11
CA VAL A 12 -8.34 -3.66 12.89
C VAL A 12 -8.34 -4.91 13.76
N GLY A 13 -8.58 -4.75 15.06
CA GLY A 13 -8.51 -5.84 16.03
C GLY A 13 -7.13 -6.51 16.02
N ASN A 14 -7.08 -7.80 15.67
CA ASN A 14 -5.84 -8.58 15.55
C ASN A 14 -5.32 -8.69 14.11
N GLN A 15 -5.95 -8.03 13.14
CA GLN A 15 -5.56 -8.08 11.73
C GLN A 15 -4.77 -6.84 11.35
N ALA A 16 -3.54 -7.04 10.89
CA ALA A 16 -2.71 -5.96 10.34
C ALA A 16 -3.03 -5.75 8.85
N TYR A 17 -3.03 -4.49 8.42
CA TYR A 17 -3.02 -4.13 7.01
C TYR A 17 -1.60 -4.18 6.44
N GLY A 18 -1.47 -4.30 5.12
CA GLY A 18 -0.21 -4.02 4.45
C GLY A 18 0.20 -2.58 4.72
N THR A 19 1.46 -2.36 5.10
CA THR A 19 1.99 -1.03 5.42
C THR A 19 3.13 -0.65 4.50
N VAL A 20 3.15 0.61 4.08
CA VAL A 20 4.26 1.25 3.38
C VAL A 20 4.98 2.14 4.38
N LEU A 21 6.29 1.99 4.46
CA LEU A 21 7.14 2.79 5.33
C LEU A 21 8.00 3.74 4.50
N ALA A 22 7.91 5.05 4.77
CA ALA A 22 8.81 6.06 4.24
C ALA A 22 9.72 6.54 5.37
N ASP A 23 11.04 6.51 5.17
CA ASP A 23 12.04 6.82 6.21
C ASP A 23 11.84 6.05 7.54
N GLY A 24 11.30 4.82 7.44
CA GLY A 24 10.99 3.97 8.60
C GLY A 24 9.69 4.32 9.34
N PHE A 25 8.89 5.27 8.84
CA PHE A 25 7.59 5.66 9.40
C PHE A 25 6.43 5.24 8.51
N LEU A 26 5.31 4.84 9.13
CA LEU A 26 4.08 4.53 8.41
C LEU A 26 3.61 5.75 7.62
N ALA A 27 3.50 5.59 6.30
CA ALA A 27 3.11 6.65 5.36
C ALA A 27 1.86 6.29 4.54
N ALA A 28 1.67 5.01 4.24
CA ALA A 28 0.53 4.51 3.50
C ALA A 28 0.18 3.07 3.91
N LEU A 29 -1.00 2.63 3.50
CA LEU A 29 -1.40 1.23 3.51
C LEU A 29 -1.32 0.64 2.10
N TRP A 30 -1.22 -0.68 2.00
CA TRP A 30 -1.37 -1.36 0.73
C TRP A 30 -2.20 -2.63 0.87
N ARG A 31 -2.81 -3.03 -0.26
CA ARG A 31 -3.42 -4.34 -0.46
C ARG A 31 -3.10 -4.83 -1.87
N LEU A 32 -3.03 -6.15 -2.02
CA LEU A 32 -2.88 -6.81 -3.31
C LEU A 32 -4.21 -7.49 -3.68
N ASP A 33 -4.65 -7.30 -4.91
CA ASP A 33 -5.78 -8.01 -5.52
C ASP A 33 -5.26 -8.86 -6.67
N GLU A 34 -5.54 -10.16 -6.62
CA GLU A 34 -5.15 -11.16 -7.63
C GLU A 34 -6.39 -11.94 -8.11
N THR A 35 -7.56 -11.30 -8.07
CA THR A 35 -8.80 -11.93 -8.56
C THR A 35 -8.74 -12.20 -10.06
N ASP A 36 -8.01 -11.35 -10.81
CA ASP A 36 -7.67 -11.57 -12.22
C ASP A 36 -6.39 -12.42 -12.32
N PRO A 37 -6.42 -13.59 -13.00
CA PRO A 37 -5.25 -14.44 -13.12
C PRO A 37 -4.11 -13.84 -13.97
N ASP A 38 -4.42 -12.89 -14.85
CA ASP A 38 -3.45 -12.29 -15.78
C ASP A 38 -2.88 -10.96 -15.26
N THR A 39 -3.50 -10.35 -14.25
CA THR A 39 -3.10 -9.06 -13.70
C THR A 39 -3.23 -9.03 -12.19
N SER A 40 -2.12 -8.74 -11.49
CA SER A 40 -2.18 -8.33 -10.09
C SER A 40 -2.27 -6.82 -9.96
N VAL A 41 -3.09 -6.36 -9.02
CA VAL A 41 -3.31 -4.94 -8.75
C VAL A 41 -2.94 -4.63 -7.31
N LEU A 42 -1.85 -3.91 -7.11
CA LEU A 42 -1.48 -3.37 -5.81
C LEU A 42 -2.09 -1.97 -5.63
N THR A 43 -2.97 -1.83 -4.65
CA THR A 43 -3.55 -0.52 -4.31
C THR A 43 -2.85 0.07 -3.08
N VAL A 44 -2.33 1.27 -3.21
CA VAL A 44 -1.72 2.07 -2.15
C VAL A 44 -2.70 3.14 -1.68
N GLN A 45 -2.99 3.17 -0.38
CA GLN A 45 -3.77 4.24 0.25
C GLN A 45 -2.84 5.11 1.09
N ALA A 46 -2.62 6.34 0.63
CA ALA A 46 -1.88 7.33 1.40
C ALA A 46 -2.60 7.69 2.71
N LEU A 47 -1.86 7.82 3.81
CA LEU A 47 -2.41 8.31 5.08
C LEU A 47 -2.25 9.84 5.26
N GLY A 48 -1.41 10.44 4.42
CA GLY A 48 -1.20 11.89 4.31
C GLY A 48 -0.70 12.24 2.90
N GLU A 49 -0.11 13.41 2.74
CA GLU A 49 0.45 13.81 1.44
C GLU A 49 1.67 12.96 1.08
N LEU A 50 1.69 12.44 -0.15
CA LEU A 50 2.85 11.77 -0.75
C LEU A 50 3.31 12.64 -1.92
N GLY A 51 4.51 13.21 -1.79
CA GLY A 51 5.12 13.97 -2.88
C GLY A 51 5.41 13.10 -4.12
N PRO A 52 5.59 13.70 -5.31
CA PRO A 52 5.77 12.95 -6.56
C PRO A 52 6.94 11.96 -6.52
N ALA A 53 8.09 12.35 -5.95
CA ALA A 53 9.26 11.48 -5.83
C ALA A 53 8.97 10.24 -4.96
N LEU A 54 8.35 10.44 -3.80
CA LEU A 54 7.99 9.33 -2.92
C LEU A 54 6.94 8.41 -3.56
N ARG A 55 6.00 8.95 -4.34
CA ARG A 55 5.04 8.11 -5.09
C ARG A 55 5.74 7.24 -6.12
N GLU A 56 6.74 7.76 -6.81
CA GLU A 56 7.55 6.99 -7.77
C GLU A 56 8.32 5.87 -7.08
N GLU A 57 8.98 6.17 -5.96
CA GLU A 57 9.70 5.17 -5.15
C GLU A 57 8.76 4.05 -4.68
N ILE A 58 7.58 4.42 -4.14
CA ILE A 58 6.56 3.45 -3.72
C ILE A 58 6.06 2.63 -4.91
N THR A 59 5.87 3.23 -6.09
CA THR A 59 5.44 2.50 -7.28
C THR A 59 6.48 1.48 -7.71
N GLN A 60 7.76 1.83 -7.70
CA GLN A 60 8.83 0.90 -8.04
C GLN A 60 8.88 -0.27 -7.06
N GLU A 61 8.87 0.00 -5.75
CA GLU A 61 8.84 -1.06 -4.72
C GLU A 61 7.60 -1.95 -4.82
N ALA A 62 6.43 -1.37 -5.15
CA ALA A 62 5.20 -2.12 -5.35
C ALA A 62 5.26 -3.06 -6.56
N VAL A 63 5.91 -2.65 -7.66
CA VAL A 63 6.13 -3.51 -8.82
C VAL A 63 7.12 -4.63 -8.48
N ASP A 64 8.19 -4.32 -7.75
CA ASP A 64 9.17 -5.32 -7.32
C ASP A 64 8.52 -6.36 -6.40
N LEU A 65 7.67 -5.91 -5.46
CA LEU A 65 6.90 -6.80 -4.59
C LEU A 65 5.95 -7.69 -5.38
N GLN A 66 5.20 -7.15 -6.34
CA GLN A 66 4.31 -7.93 -7.21
C GLN A 66 5.08 -8.98 -8.02
N THR A 67 6.24 -8.62 -8.55
CA THR A 67 7.12 -9.53 -9.31
C THR A 67 7.58 -10.74 -8.49
N VAL A 68 7.72 -10.58 -7.18
CA VAL A 68 8.13 -11.66 -6.27
C VAL A 68 6.94 -12.46 -5.75
N MET A 69 5.83 -11.77 -5.43
CA MET A 69 4.71 -12.36 -4.69
C MET A 69 3.58 -12.89 -5.60
N SER A 70 3.44 -12.34 -6.80
CA SER A 70 2.35 -12.67 -7.71
C SER A 70 2.79 -13.64 -8.80
N GLY A 71 1.88 -14.53 -9.20
CA GLY A 71 2.02 -15.35 -10.40
C GLY A 71 1.53 -14.67 -11.68
N ALA A 72 0.91 -13.49 -11.58
CA ALA A 72 0.33 -12.80 -12.71
C ALA A 72 1.44 -12.26 -13.64
N PRO A 73 1.27 -12.34 -14.98
CA PRO A 73 2.22 -11.80 -15.94
C PRO A 73 2.23 -10.26 -16.01
N THR A 74 1.16 -9.61 -15.55
CA THR A 74 1.01 -8.14 -15.58
C THR A 74 0.84 -7.59 -14.18
N HIS A 75 1.46 -6.44 -13.91
CA HIS A 75 1.37 -5.74 -12.63
C HIS A 75 0.81 -4.34 -12.83
N ASP A 76 -0.12 -3.94 -11.96
CA ASP A 76 -0.69 -2.60 -11.94
C ASP A 76 -0.59 -2.01 -10.52
N VAL A 77 -0.24 -0.73 -10.42
CA VAL A 77 -0.14 -0.02 -9.14
C VAL A 77 -1.08 1.17 -9.16
N ARG A 78 -2.01 1.19 -8.20
CA ARG A 78 -3.03 2.23 -8.09
C ARG A 78 -2.91 2.95 -6.77
N PHE A 79 -3.12 4.26 -6.79
CA PHE A 79 -3.28 5.04 -5.57
C PHE A 79 -4.76 5.36 -5.37
N ALA A 80 -5.37 4.81 -4.34
CA ALA A 80 -6.79 4.98 -4.05
C ALA A 80 -7.11 4.65 -2.58
N THR A 81 -8.24 5.16 -2.11
CA THR A 81 -8.78 4.81 -0.79
C THR A 81 -9.49 3.46 -0.84
N PHE A 82 -9.23 2.60 0.13
CA PHE A 82 -9.90 1.31 0.32
C PHE A 82 -10.23 0.97 1.78
N VAL A 83 -9.63 1.66 2.75
CA VAL A 83 -10.03 1.70 4.15
C VAL A 83 -10.67 3.05 4.43
N ASP A 84 -11.90 3.03 4.92
CA ASP A 84 -12.57 4.20 5.48
C ASP A 84 -12.28 4.27 6.99
N PHE A 85 -11.69 5.37 7.43
CA PHE A 85 -11.37 5.60 8.84
C PHE A 85 -12.45 6.41 9.58
N GLY A 86 -13.46 6.93 8.87
CA GLY A 86 -14.61 7.62 9.44
C GLY A 86 -14.36 9.01 10.03
N ASP A 87 -13.21 9.63 9.72
CA ASP A 87 -12.78 10.97 10.13
C ASP A 87 -13.04 12.06 9.08
#